data_AF-A0A955FA96-F1
#
_entry.id   AF-A0A955FA96-F1
#
_cell.length_a   1.000
_cell.length_b   1.000
_cell.length_c   1.000
_cell.angle_alpha   90.00
_cell.angle_beta   90.00
_cell.angle_gamma   90.00
#
_symmetry.space_group_name_H-M   'P 1'
#
loop_
_entity.id
_entity.type
_entity.pdbx_description
1 polymer ?
#
loop_
_entity_poly.entity_id
_entity_poly.type
_entity_poly.pdbx_seq_one_letter_code
_entity_poly.pdbx_strand_id
1 'polypeptide(L)'
;MEDTRKHYWLYVLLLEQDKYYVGITAHKNPETRIAEHKRGVYGARWTKDHHFVETIEIVDLGSVTRSEAENIENRCTYAYMKSKGYQNVRGGKFNYSGKYRRVGPWFWRDQDFSLLLAFILMLVAIVAAWNH
;
A
#
# COMPACT_ATOMS: atom_id res chain seq x y z
N MET A 1 17.23 -12.68 -12.35
CA MET A 1 16.77 -11.56 -13.20
C MET A 1 17.69 -10.40 -12.92
N GLU A 2 18.38 -9.89 -13.93
CA GLU A 2 19.25 -8.73 -13.79
C GLU A 2 18.38 -7.49 -13.50
N ASP A 3 18.52 -6.90 -12.32
CA ASP A 3 17.75 -5.72 -11.91
C ASP A 3 18.31 -4.49 -12.62
N THR A 4 17.87 -4.31 -13.87
CA THR A 4 18.29 -3.17 -14.70
C THR A 4 17.91 -1.85 -14.05
N ARG A 5 18.90 -0.98 -13.86
CA ARG A 5 18.67 0.36 -13.30
C ARG A 5 17.84 1.21 -14.23
N LYS A 6 16.87 1.92 -13.67
CA LYS A 6 16.01 2.88 -14.38
C LYS A 6 15.89 4.14 -13.54
N HIS A 7 15.50 5.23 -14.19
CA HIS A 7 15.17 6.46 -13.50
C HIS A 7 13.82 6.31 -12.79
N TYR A 8 13.79 6.53 -11.48
CA TYR A 8 12.56 6.45 -10.68
C TYR A 8 12.24 7.77 -9.99
N TRP A 9 10.94 7.96 -9.76
CA TRP A 9 10.38 9.05 -8.97
C TRP A 9 9.59 8.46 -7.81
N LEU A 10 9.65 9.13 -6.66
CA LEU A 10 8.74 8.92 -5.54
C LEU A 10 7.79 10.10 -5.45
N TYR A 11 6.53 9.85 -5.11
CA TYR A 11 5.56 10.91 -4.86
C TYR A 11 4.65 10.57 -3.69
N VAL A 12 4.18 11.62 -3.02
CA VAL A 12 3.21 11.53 -1.93
C VAL A 12 1.99 12.37 -2.28
N LEU A 13 0.81 11.76 -2.19
CA LEU A 13 -0.48 12.40 -2.47
C LEU A 13 -1.27 12.52 -1.17
N LEU A 14 -1.86 13.69 -0.95
CA LEU A 14 -2.97 13.88 -0.02
C LEU A 14 -4.27 13.56 -0.75
N LEU A 15 -5.12 12.83 -0.07
CA LEU A 15 -6.43 12.41 -0.51
C LEU A 15 -7.48 12.91 0.49
N GLU A 16 -8.75 12.80 0.12
CA GLU A 16 -9.87 13.13 0.98
C GLU A 16 -9.78 12.42 2.34
N GLN A 17 -10.36 13.03 3.38
CA GLN A 17 -10.41 12.49 4.75
C GLN A 17 -9.02 12.28 5.38
N ASP A 18 -8.09 13.19 5.06
CA ASP A 18 -6.69 13.19 5.55
C ASP A 18 -5.98 11.86 5.30
N LYS A 19 -6.27 11.24 4.15
CA LYS A 19 -5.62 10.01 3.70
C LYS A 19 -4.43 10.33 2.82
N TYR A 20 -3.44 9.47 2.83
CA TYR A 20 -2.21 9.65 2.09
C TYR A 20 -1.91 8.42 1.23
N TYR A 21 -1.34 8.67 0.07
CA TYR A 21 -0.82 7.62 -0.81
C TYR A 21 0.64 7.90 -1.17
N VAL A 22 1.50 6.92 -0.97
CA VAL A 22 2.90 6.95 -1.38
C VAL A 22 3.08 6.00 -2.56
N GLY A 23 3.68 6.49 -3.63
CA GLY A 23 3.88 5.72 -4.85
C GLY A 23 5.25 5.97 -5.47
N ILE A 24 5.74 5.00 -6.25
CA ILE A 24 6.87 5.18 -7.16
C ILE A 24 6.47 5.01 -8.62
N THR A 25 7.27 5.59 -9.51
CA THR A 25 7.11 5.37 -10.95
C THR A 25 8.43 5.47 -11.71
N ALA A 26 8.58 4.67 -12.77
CA ALA A 26 9.69 4.74 -13.72
C ALA A 26 9.36 5.58 -14.98
N HIS A 27 8.21 6.28 -14.99
CA HIS A 27 7.88 7.19 -16.08
C HIS A 27 8.86 8.37 -16.10
N LYS A 28 9.17 8.87 -17.30
CA LYS A 28 10.02 10.06 -17.46
C LYS A 28 9.47 11.29 -16.72
N ASN A 29 8.15 11.40 -16.63
CA ASN A 29 7.46 12.45 -15.90
C ASN A 29 6.51 11.81 -14.86
N PRO A 30 6.69 12.06 -13.55
CA PRO A 30 5.81 11.52 -12.51
C PRO A 30 4.38 12.06 -12.59
N GLU A 31 4.18 13.26 -13.16
CA GLU A 31 2.85 13.87 -13.31
C GLU A 31 1.89 13.02 -14.13
N THR A 32 2.39 12.23 -15.09
CA THR A 32 1.54 11.32 -15.87
C THR A 32 0.86 10.30 -14.95
N ARG A 33 1.63 9.72 -14.01
CA ARG A 33 1.09 8.75 -13.03
C ARG A 33 0.19 9.44 -12.01
N ILE A 34 0.59 10.63 -11.54
CA ILE A 34 -0.22 11.43 -10.61
C ILE A 34 -1.57 11.80 -11.25
N ALA A 35 -1.58 12.15 -12.54
CA ALA A 35 -2.80 12.47 -13.29
C ALA A 35 -3.76 11.27 -13.45
N GLU A 36 -3.25 10.03 -13.46
CA GLU A 36 -4.09 8.83 -13.41
C GLU A 36 -4.80 8.71 -12.06
N HIS A 37 -4.08 8.94 -10.95
CA HIS A 37 -4.68 9.00 -9.62
C HIS A 37 -5.70 10.14 -9.48
N LYS A 38 -5.39 11.34 -10.00
CA LYS A 38 -6.31 12.50 -10.03
C LYS A 38 -7.63 12.19 -10.74
N ARG A 39 -7.58 11.44 -11.84
CA ARG A 39 -8.76 11.07 -12.62
C ARG A 39 -9.54 9.88 -12.04
N GLY A 40 -9.00 9.19 -11.02
CA GLY A 40 -9.58 7.97 -10.48
C GLY A 40 -9.47 6.75 -11.41
N VAL A 41 -8.74 6.85 -12.52
CA VAL A 41 -8.61 5.78 -13.53
C VAL A 41 -7.21 5.19 -13.45
N TYR A 42 -7.09 3.86 -13.45
CA TYR A 42 -5.80 3.13 -13.36
C TYR A 42 -4.94 3.44 -12.10
N GLY A 43 -5.49 4.17 -11.13
CA GLY A 43 -4.91 4.37 -9.80
C GLY A 43 -5.03 3.14 -8.91
N ALA A 44 -4.32 3.17 -7.78
CA ALA A 44 -4.47 2.17 -6.73
C ALA A 44 -5.91 2.15 -6.21
N ARG A 45 -6.39 1.02 -5.70
CA ARG A 45 -7.75 0.92 -5.14
C ARG A 45 -7.98 1.98 -4.05
N TRP A 46 -6.98 2.21 -3.21
CA TRP A 46 -7.01 3.26 -2.18
C TRP A 46 -7.31 4.67 -2.74
N THR A 47 -6.72 5.03 -3.88
CA THR A 47 -6.96 6.34 -4.53
C THR A 47 -8.26 6.40 -5.32
N LYS A 48 -8.98 5.27 -5.46
CA LYS A 48 -10.36 5.23 -5.96
C LYS A 48 -11.35 5.39 -4.82
N ASP A 49 -11.02 4.83 -3.66
CA ASP A 49 -11.85 4.91 -2.45
C ASP A 49 -11.75 6.31 -1.80
N HIS A 50 -10.61 7.01 -1.98
CA HIS A 50 -10.37 8.38 -1.49
C HIS A 50 -9.82 9.26 -2.62
N HIS A 51 -10.56 10.30 -3.01
CA HIS A 51 -10.17 11.13 -4.16
C HIS A 51 -8.94 11.99 -3.85
N PHE A 52 -8.20 12.32 -4.91
CA PHE A 52 -7.04 13.20 -4.84
C PHE A 52 -7.42 14.60 -4.34
N VAL A 53 -6.58 15.16 -3.46
CA VAL A 53 -6.68 16.56 -3.00
C VAL A 53 -5.45 17.34 -3.46
N GLU A 54 -4.24 16.86 -3.14
CA GLU A 54 -3.01 17.60 -3.39
C GLU A 54 -1.80 16.66 -3.57
N THR A 55 -0.79 17.10 -4.32
CA THR A 55 0.52 16.46 -4.35
C THR A 55 1.39 17.09 -3.26
N ILE A 56 1.77 16.31 -2.25
CA ILE A 56 2.55 16.78 -1.10
C ILE A 56 4.04 16.79 -1.41
N GLU A 57 4.54 15.74 -2.04
CA GLU A 57 5.97 15.59 -2.35
C GLU A 57 6.15 14.91 -3.71
N ILE A 58 7.20 15.33 -4.43
CA ILE A 58 7.78 14.61 -5.57
C ILE A 58 9.29 14.61 -5.36
N VAL A 59 9.90 13.43 -5.39
CA VAL A 59 11.33 13.23 -5.18
C VAL A 59 11.90 12.46 -6.35
N ASP A 60 12.93 13.01 -6.97
CA ASP A 60 13.76 12.31 -7.95
C ASP A 60 14.66 11.30 -7.24
N LEU A 61 14.50 10.01 -7.53
CA LEU A 61 15.34 8.95 -6.95
C LEU A 61 16.58 8.65 -7.82
N GLY A 62 16.68 9.23 -9.01
CA GLY A 62 17.76 8.97 -9.95
C GLY A 62 17.70 7.55 -10.53
N SER A 63 18.85 7.11 -11.07
CA SER A 63 18.99 5.79 -11.65
C SER A 63 19.23 4.73 -10.57
N VAL A 64 18.16 4.06 -10.18
CA VAL A 64 18.15 3.02 -9.13
C VAL A 64 17.57 1.73 -9.67
N THR A 65 17.84 0.63 -8.97
CA THR A 65 17.18 -0.63 -9.22
C THR A 65 15.72 -0.57 -8.78
N ARG A 66 14.88 -1.46 -9.31
CA ARG A 66 13.48 -1.51 -8.87
C ARG A 66 13.39 -1.84 -7.38
N SER A 67 14.23 -2.77 -6.90
CA SER A 67 14.24 -3.15 -5.49
C SER A 67 14.62 -1.98 -4.57
N GLU A 68 15.59 -1.15 -4.98
CA GLU A 68 15.97 0.06 -4.26
C GLU A 68 14.82 1.06 -4.17
N ALA A 69 14.15 1.34 -5.30
CA ALA A 69 12.99 2.23 -5.35
C ALA A 69 11.84 1.74 -4.45
N GLU A 70 11.51 0.44 -4.50
CA GLU A 70 10.48 -0.17 -3.64
C GLU A 70 10.86 -0.11 -2.16
N ASN A 71 12.14 -0.26 -1.81
CA ASN A 71 12.60 -0.13 -0.43
C ASN A 71 12.49 1.32 0.07
N ILE A 72 12.79 2.31 -0.77
CA ILE A 72 12.62 3.73 -0.47
C ILE A 72 11.14 4.05 -0.28
N GLU A 73 10.27 3.59 -1.19
CA GLU A 73 8.81 3.74 -1.09
C GLU A 73 8.26 3.19 0.23
N ASN A 74 8.68 1.98 0.61
CA ASN A 74 8.24 1.34 1.84
C ASN A 74 8.68 2.11 3.10
N ARG A 75 9.91 2.64 3.11
CA ARG A 75 10.42 3.46 4.22
C ARG A 75 9.65 4.77 4.34
N CYS A 76 9.41 5.46 3.22
CA CYS A 76 8.60 6.68 3.18
C CYS A 76 7.17 6.42 3.66
N THR A 77 6.54 5.36 3.14
CA THR A 77 5.19 4.93 3.57
C THR A 77 5.15 4.70 5.08
N TYR A 78 6.12 3.96 5.63
CA TYR A 78 6.19 3.69 7.06
C TYR A 78 6.42 4.95 7.90
N ALA A 79 7.24 5.90 7.44
CA ALA A 79 7.44 7.18 8.10
C ALA A 79 6.14 8.00 8.16
N TYR A 80 5.39 8.06 7.05
CA TYR A 80 4.06 8.68 7.00
C TYR A 80 3.05 7.94 7.88
N MET A 81 3.06 6.60 7.92
CA MET A 81 2.21 5.82 8.82
C MET A 81 2.47 6.13 10.30
N LYS A 82 3.73 6.40 10.68
CA LYS A 82 4.09 6.81 12.04
C LYS A 82 3.57 8.20 12.38
N SER A 83 3.64 9.16 11.44
CA SER A 83 3.28 10.55 11.69
C SER A 83 1.77 10.84 11.55
N LYS A 84 1.10 10.22 10.57
CA LYS A 84 -0.32 10.47 10.24
C LYS A 84 -1.27 9.37 10.72
N GLY A 85 -0.73 8.29 11.28
CA GLY A 85 -1.48 7.11 11.69
C GLY A 85 -1.56 6.05 10.59
N TYR A 86 -1.28 4.81 10.96
CA TYR A 86 -1.13 3.69 10.00
C TYR A 86 -2.41 3.32 9.25
N GLN A 87 -3.59 3.77 9.70
CA GLN A 87 -4.85 3.59 8.97
C GLN A 87 -5.06 4.61 7.85
N ASN A 88 -4.27 5.68 7.85
CA ASN A 88 -4.48 6.82 6.96
C ASN A 88 -3.54 6.82 5.76
N VAL A 89 -2.57 5.89 5.71
CA VAL A 89 -1.51 5.91 4.70
C VAL A 89 -1.44 4.56 4.00
N ARG A 90 -1.35 4.57 2.67
CA ARG A 90 -1.09 3.37 1.86
C ARG A 90 0.03 3.61 0.86
N GLY A 91 0.76 2.56 0.51
CA GLY A 91 1.89 2.63 -0.42
C GLY A 91 2.74 1.37 -0.35
N GLY A 92 3.44 1.02 -1.44
CA GLY A 92 4.29 -0.17 -1.52
C GLY A 92 3.66 -1.44 -0.94
N LYS A 93 4.31 -2.04 0.07
CA LYS A 93 3.84 -3.24 0.79
C LYS A 93 2.57 -3.02 1.62
N PHE A 94 2.25 -1.77 1.94
CA PHE A 94 1.07 -1.38 2.71
C PHE A 94 -0.04 -0.84 1.79
N ASN A 95 -0.34 -1.53 0.69
CA ASN A 95 -1.30 -1.08 -0.33
C ASN A 95 -2.73 -1.62 -0.13
N TYR A 96 -2.99 -2.37 0.93
CA TYR A 96 -4.30 -2.98 1.18
C TYR A 96 -5.34 -1.90 1.52
N SER A 97 -6.45 -1.84 0.78
CA SER A 97 -7.46 -0.79 0.99
C SER A 97 -8.33 -0.99 2.24
N GLY A 98 -8.35 -2.19 2.83
CA GLY A 98 -9.06 -2.44 4.08
C GLY A 98 -8.31 -1.94 5.31
N LYS A 99 -8.69 -2.45 6.49
CA LYS A 99 -8.09 -2.02 7.76
C LYS A 99 -6.88 -2.89 8.10
N TYR A 100 -5.84 -2.24 8.61
CA TYR A 100 -4.74 -2.94 9.27
C TYR A 100 -4.99 -3.05 10.77
N ARG A 101 -4.63 -4.16 11.39
CA ARG A 101 -4.53 -4.32 12.83
C ARG A 101 -3.05 -4.45 13.18
N ARG A 102 -2.58 -3.61 14.11
CA ARG A 102 -1.20 -3.69 14.57
C ARG A 102 -1.13 -4.60 15.79
N VAL A 103 -0.38 -5.70 15.67
CA VAL A 103 -0.11 -6.63 16.76
C VAL A 103 1.40 -6.67 16.95
N GLY A 104 1.88 -5.93 17.96
CA GLY A 104 3.32 -5.71 18.16
C GLY A 104 3.96 -4.96 16.98
N PRO A 105 5.04 -5.49 16.38
CA PRO A 105 5.68 -4.89 15.20
C PRO A 105 4.97 -5.24 13.88
N TRP A 106 3.98 -6.13 13.90
CA TRP A 106 3.35 -6.69 12.70
C TRP A 106 2.05 -5.98 12.34
N PHE A 107 1.81 -5.81 11.03
CA PHE A 107 0.55 -5.33 10.49
C PHE A 107 -0.22 -6.49 9.86
N TRP A 108 -1.38 -6.78 10.43
CA TRP A 108 -2.30 -7.80 9.96
C TRP A 108 -3.42 -7.14 9.17
N ARG A 109 -3.87 -7.74 8.07
CA ARG A 109 -5.09 -7.26 7.39
C ARG A 109 -6.29 -7.82 8.13
N ASP A 110 -7.36 -7.06 8.21
CA ASP A 110 -8.64 -7.52 8.79
C ASP A 110 -9.13 -8.84 8.18
N GLN A 111 -8.94 -9.06 6.87
CA GLN A 111 -9.26 -10.33 6.18
C GLN A 111 -8.44 -11.54 6.66
N ASP A 112 -7.24 -11.34 7.21
CA ASP A 112 -6.36 -12.45 7.62
C ASP A 112 -6.97 -13.21 8.82
N PHE A 113 -7.70 -12.51 9.69
CA PHE A 113 -8.42 -13.14 10.83
C PHE A 113 -9.64 -13.94 10.39
N SER A 114 -10.36 -13.47 9.36
CA SER A 114 -11.53 -14.17 8.82
C SER A 114 -11.16 -15.55 8.27
N LEU A 115 -10.02 -15.64 7.58
CA LEU A 115 -9.51 -16.90 7.03
C LEU A 115 -9.09 -17.88 8.14
N LEU A 116 -8.42 -17.38 9.19
CA LEU A 116 -8.05 -18.20 10.34
C LEU A 116 -9.29 -18.76 11.06
N LEU A 117 -10.30 -17.92 11.29
CA LEU A 117 -11.55 -18.36 11.92
C LEU A 117 -12.27 -19.42 11.06
N ALA A 118 -12.36 -19.21 9.74
CA ALA A 118 -12.98 -20.16 8.82
C ALA A 118 -12.25 -21.53 8.83
N PHE A 119 -10.91 -21.51 8.88
CA PHE A 119 -10.12 -22.74 8.97
C PHE A 119 -10.36 -23.49 10.29
N ILE A 120 -10.42 -22.78 11.42
CA ILE A 120 -10.74 -23.37 12.72
C ILE A 120 -12.14 -24.01 12.71
N LEU A 121 -13.15 -23.30 12.22
CA LEU A 121 -14.52 -23.83 12.14
C LEU A 121 -14.61 -25.07 11.24
N MET A 122 -13.90 -25.08 10.11
CA MET A 122 -13.82 -26.23 9.21
C MET A 122 -13.16 -27.43 9.89
N LEU A 123 -12.07 -27.23 10.63
CA LEU A 123 -11.42 -28.30 11.40
C LEU A 123 -12.35 -28.87 12.49
N VAL A 124 -13.06 -28.00 13.22
CA VAL A 124 -14.04 -28.42 14.23
C VAL A 124 -15.15 -29.25 13.58
N ALA A 125 -15.65 -28.84 12.42
CA ALA A 125 -16.67 -29.59 11.69
C ALA A 125 -16.17 -30.97 11.23
N ILE A 126 -14.93 -31.07 10.74
CA ILE A 126 -14.31 -32.34 10.35
C ILE A 126 -14.18 -33.28 11.56
N VAL A 127 -13.70 -32.78 12.69
CA VAL A 127 -13.57 -33.58 13.92
C VAL A 127 -14.93 -34.01 14.45
N ALA A 128 -15.93 -33.12 14.43
CA ALA A 128 -17.29 -33.48 14.84
C ALA A 128 -17.90 -34.55 13.93
N ALA A 129 -17.68 -34.47 12.61
CA ALA A 129 -18.15 -35.46 11.65
C ALA A 129 -17.43 -36.82 11.77
N TRP A 130 -16.20 -36.85 12.29
CA TRP A 130 -15.46 -38.09 12.56
C TRP A 130 -15.93 -38.79 13.85
N ASN A 131 -16.48 -38.02 14.80
CA ASN A 131 -16.94 -38.52 16.09
C ASN A 131 -18.41 -39.00 16.08
N HIS A 132 -19.05 -39.03 14.91
CA HIS A 132 -20.41 -39.54 14.68
C HIS A 132 -20.39 -40.68 13.66
#